data_AF-A0A8B8BPV7-F1
#
_entry.id   AF-A0A8B8BPV7-F1
#
_cell.length_a   1.000
_cell.length_b   1.000
_cell.length_c   1.000
_cell.angle_alpha   90.00
_cell.angle_beta   90.00
_cell.angle_gamma   90.00
#
_symmetry.space_group_name_H-M   'P 1'
#
loop_
_entity.id
_entity.type
_entity.pdbx_description
1 polymer ?
#
loop_
_entity_poly.entity_id
_entity_poly.type
_entity_poly.pdbx_seq_one_letter_code
_entity_poly.pdbx_strand_id
1 'polypeptide(L)'
;MSRFCVYLVVFCAMCCRFSVLSYPQGAPVRTESCVNLQPVHTDPLSNQPVQNQKGTTKPYRILVSQQQYQTCTTTQQCGLQPLQVSIQGQGGLFRGFIVQARTPSGGSRSWGQFFPLQTGDSKVIQCQNGLTLTHTANNDKNIVRFAWIPEPGMRDQVQFVATVVQNLRTIYPGVYSAQLRPVGVPTTTTTSVAPMTSALATTRMPPSTTAGLPGSAPLKTAGVISLVTSVIAILL
;
A
#
# COMPACT_ATOMS: atom_id res chain seq x y z
N MET A 1 -49.07 -45.07 -11.39
CA MET A 1 -48.00 -44.05 -11.33
C MET A 1 -46.71 -44.75 -10.93
N SER A 2 -45.71 -44.78 -11.81
CA SER A 2 -44.50 -45.59 -11.67
C SER A 2 -43.69 -45.17 -10.45
N ARG A 3 -43.21 -46.15 -9.68
CA ARG A 3 -42.37 -45.94 -8.47
C ARG A 3 -41.19 -44.98 -8.72
N PHE A 4 -40.71 -44.91 -9.97
CA PHE A 4 -39.71 -43.94 -10.43
C PHE A 4 -40.09 -42.47 -10.23
N CYS A 5 -41.36 -42.09 -10.44
CA CYS A 5 -41.81 -40.71 -10.22
C CYS A 5 -41.76 -40.32 -8.73
N VAL A 6 -42.06 -41.26 -7.83
CA VAL A 6 -42.05 -41.00 -6.39
C VAL A 6 -40.61 -40.79 -5.90
N TYR A 7 -39.66 -41.60 -6.36
CA TYR A 7 -38.24 -41.42 -6.00
C TYR A 7 -37.65 -40.12 -6.53
N LEU A 8 -38.02 -39.69 -7.75
CA LEU A 8 -37.53 -38.45 -8.36
C LEU A 8 -38.03 -37.21 -7.61
N VAL A 9 -39.30 -37.21 -7.18
CA VAL A 9 -39.88 -36.12 -6.39
C VAL A 9 -39.25 -36.02 -4.99
N VAL A 10 -39.00 -37.16 -4.33
CA VAL A 10 -38.36 -37.19 -3.01
C VAL A 10 -36.90 -36.74 -3.09
N PHE A 11 -36.15 -37.16 -4.11
CA PHE A 11 -34.77 -36.73 -4.33
C PHE A 11 -34.66 -35.22 -4.60
N CYS A 12 -35.55 -34.68 -5.45
CA CYS A 12 -35.60 -33.25 -5.75
C CYS A 12 -35.96 -32.41 -4.50
N ALA A 13 -36.94 -32.87 -3.71
CA ALA A 13 -37.32 -32.22 -2.45
C ALA A 13 -36.21 -32.24 -1.39
N MET A 14 -35.36 -33.28 -1.39
CA MET A 14 -34.19 -33.37 -0.49
C MET A 14 -33.04 -32.46 -0.95
N CYS A 15 -32.79 -32.33 -2.26
CA CYS A 15 -31.79 -31.42 -2.81
C CYS A 15 -32.14 -29.93 -2.61
N CYS A 16 -33.43 -29.57 -2.57
CA CYS A 16 -33.89 -28.20 -2.35
C CYS A 16 -33.85 -27.73 -0.88
N ARG A 17 -33.51 -28.60 0.09
CA ARG A 17 -33.52 -28.29 1.53
C ARG A 17 -32.16 -27.87 2.11
N PHE A 18 -31.07 -27.94 1.33
CA PHE A 18 -29.71 -27.63 1.80
C PHE A 18 -29.04 -26.49 1.03
N SER A 19 -29.81 -25.50 0.60
CA SER A 19 -29.24 -24.21 0.20
C SER A 19 -28.79 -23.46 1.46
N VAL A 20 -27.64 -23.84 2.03
CA VAL A 20 -26.93 -22.97 2.97
C VAL A 20 -26.48 -21.74 2.18
N LEU A 21 -27.12 -20.60 2.44
CA LEU A 21 -26.62 -19.29 2.04
C LEU A 21 -25.32 -19.06 2.81
N SER A 22 -24.22 -19.58 2.29
CA SER A 22 -22.89 -19.20 2.74
C SER A 22 -22.69 -17.74 2.35
N TYR A 23 -22.92 -16.84 3.32
CA TYR A 23 -22.41 -15.48 3.23
C TYR A 23 -20.92 -15.56 2.85
N PRO A 24 -20.43 -14.75 1.89
CA PRO A 24 -19.03 -14.80 1.50
C PRO A 24 -18.17 -14.40 2.71
N GLN A 25 -17.69 -15.39 3.48
CA GLN A 25 -16.84 -15.20 4.66
C GLN A 25 -15.38 -14.92 4.28
N GLY A 26 -15.16 -14.25 3.16
CA GLY A 26 -13.82 -14.02 2.63
C GLY A 26 -13.74 -12.76 1.77
N ALA A 27 -12.76 -12.75 0.87
CA ALA A 27 -12.47 -11.65 -0.04
C ALA A 27 -13.72 -10.97 -0.64
N PRO A 28 -13.67 -9.65 -0.83
CA PRO A 28 -14.78 -8.93 -1.45
C PRO A 28 -15.12 -9.52 -2.81
N VAL A 29 -16.38 -9.93 -2.95
CA VAL A 29 -16.96 -10.53 -4.18
C VAL A 29 -17.36 -9.47 -5.20
N ARG A 30 -17.50 -8.20 -4.78
CA ARG A 30 -17.86 -7.10 -5.66
C ARG A 30 -16.61 -6.38 -6.17
N THR A 31 -16.48 -6.29 -7.49
CA THR A 31 -15.40 -5.62 -8.20
C THR A 31 -15.23 -4.16 -7.80
N GLU A 32 -16.31 -3.45 -7.46
CA GLU A 32 -16.27 -2.04 -7.07
C GLU A 32 -15.55 -1.85 -5.71
N SER A 33 -15.69 -2.83 -4.81
CA SER A 33 -15.04 -2.81 -3.48
C SER A 33 -13.51 -2.82 -3.59
N CYS A 34 -12.97 -3.40 -4.67
CA CYS A 34 -11.53 -3.36 -4.93
C CYS A 34 -11.07 -1.96 -5.36
N VAL A 35 -11.86 -1.28 -6.19
CA VAL A 35 -11.46 -0.02 -6.81
C VAL A 35 -11.51 1.12 -5.81
N ASN A 36 -12.52 1.14 -4.94
CA ASN A 36 -12.60 2.14 -3.87
C ASN A 36 -11.90 1.70 -2.57
N LEU A 37 -11.47 0.44 -2.47
CA LEU A 37 -10.97 -0.20 -1.24
C LEU A 37 -11.96 -0.07 -0.07
N GLN A 38 -13.26 -0.04 -0.34
CA GLN A 38 -14.28 0.04 0.70
C GLN A 38 -15.14 -1.21 0.64
N PRO A 39 -15.07 -2.07 1.68
CA PRO A 39 -15.94 -3.23 1.73
C PRO A 39 -17.39 -2.77 1.91
N VAL A 40 -18.29 -3.27 1.07
CA VAL A 40 -19.72 -3.06 1.23
C VAL A 40 -20.30 -4.28 1.94
N HIS A 41 -20.75 -4.08 3.18
CA HIS A 41 -21.53 -5.09 3.89
C HIS A 41 -22.68 -4.44 4.66
N THR A 42 -23.70 -5.26 4.87
CA THR A 42 -24.90 -4.89 5.59
C THR A 42 -24.82 -5.46 6.99
N ASP A 43 -25.29 -4.68 7.94
CA ASP A 43 -25.42 -5.10 9.30
C ASP A 43 -26.51 -6.17 9.47
N PRO A 44 -26.22 -7.35 10.06
CA PRO A 44 -27.22 -8.41 10.17
C PRO A 44 -28.44 -8.08 11.03
N LEU A 45 -28.31 -7.15 11.99
CA LEU A 45 -29.40 -6.80 12.91
C LEU A 45 -30.28 -5.68 12.35
N SER A 46 -29.68 -4.63 11.78
CA SER A 46 -30.40 -3.46 11.27
C SER A 46 -30.70 -3.50 9.78
N ASN A 47 -30.11 -4.46 9.05
CA ASN A 47 -30.14 -4.54 7.59
C ASN A 47 -29.69 -3.23 6.90
N GLN A 48 -28.86 -2.43 7.57
CA GLN A 48 -28.31 -1.17 7.06
C GLN A 48 -26.83 -1.29 6.68
N PRO A 49 -26.33 -0.49 5.71
CA PRO A 49 -24.91 -0.47 5.37
C PRO A 49 -24.03 -0.10 6.56
N VAL A 50 -23.01 -0.90 6.83
CA VAL A 50 -22.03 -0.57 7.87
C VAL A 50 -21.18 0.59 7.43
N GLN A 51 -21.14 1.63 8.26
CA GLN A 51 -20.35 2.83 7.99
C GLN A 51 -18.87 2.59 8.31
N ASN A 52 -18.01 3.04 7.40
CA ASN A 52 -16.58 3.05 7.62
C ASN A 52 -16.22 3.99 8.77
N GLN A 53 -15.21 3.62 9.57
CA GLN A 53 -14.70 4.47 10.63
C GLN A 53 -14.14 5.77 10.04
N LYS A 54 -14.60 6.90 10.58
CA LYS A 54 -14.16 8.24 10.20
C LYS A 54 -13.12 8.71 11.21
N GLY A 55 -11.90 8.98 10.76
CA GLY A 55 -10.83 9.43 11.64
C GLY A 55 -9.44 9.27 11.00
N THR A 56 -8.49 10.08 11.48
CA THR A 56 -7.08 10.02 11.05
C THR A 56 -6.30 8.96 11.82
N THR A 57 -6.64 8.73 13.09
CA THR A 57 -6.01 7.71 13.93
C THR A 57 -6.55 6.33 13.61
N LYS A 58 -5.67 5.42 13.19
CA LYS A 58 -6.01 4.03 12.85
C LYS A 58 -5.13 3.11 13.69
N PRO A 59 -5.66 2.08 14.36
CA PRO A 59 -4.88 1.17 15.19
C PRO A 59 -4.10 0.14 14.33
N TYR A 60 -3.81 0.46 13.08
CA TYR A 60 -3.16 -0.41 12.11
C TYR A 60 -2.15 0.39 11.29
N ARG A 61 -1.04 -0.24 10.92
CA ARG A 61 -0.02 0.36 10.07
C ARG A 61 0.48 -0.62 9.01
N ILE A 62 0.93 -0.08 7.89
CA ILE A 62 1.64 -0.85 6.86
C ILE A 62 3.12 -0.51 6.96
N LEU A 63 3.94 -1.53 7.18
CA LEU A 63 5.40 -1.41 7.19
C LEU A 63 5.97 -2.01 5.92
N VAL A 64 6.94 -1.31 5.34
CA VAL A 64 7.72 -1.76 4.18
C VAL A 64 9.16 -2.00 4.64
N SER A 65 9.82 -3.02 4.09
CA SER A 65 11.21 -3.34 4.48
C SER A 65 12.22 -2.27 4.07
N GLN A 66 11.89 -1.47 3.06
CA GLN A 66 12.69 -0.36 2.55
C GLN A 66 11.76 0.64 1.83
N GLN A 67 12.20 1.90 1.73
CA GLN A 67 11.45 2.99 1.08
C GLN A 67 11.80 3.16 -0.40
N GLN A 68 12.48 2.18 -0.99
CA GLN A 68 12.91 2.20 -2.38
C GLN A 68 12.61 0.84 -3.02
N TYR A 69 12.27 0.84 -4.30
CA TYR A 69 12.13 -0.39 -5.07
C TYR A 69 13.00 -0.33 -6.33
N GLN A 70 13.60 -1.47 -6.66
CA GLN A 70 14.47 -1.59 -7.81
C GLN A 70 13.63 -1.56 -9.09
N THR A 71 13.88 -0.58 -9.95
CA THR A 71 13.30 -0.59 -11.29
C THR A 71 13.85 -1.76 -12.09
N CYS A 72 13.09 -2.24 -13.06
CA CYS A 72 13.43 -3.43 -13.84
C CYS A 72 12.86 -3.30 -15.26
N THR A 73 13.39 -4.12 -16.19
CA THR A 73 12.94 -4.14 -17.59
C THR A 73 12.28 -5.45 -17.99
N THR A 74 12.52 -6.53 -17.24
CA THR A 74 11.90 -7.85 -17.46
C THR A 74 11.32 -8.41 -16.17
N THR A 75 10.30 -9.27 -16.27
CA THR A 75 9.64 -9.89 -15.10
C THR A 75 10.63 -10.65 -14.23
N GLN A 76 11.60 -11.33 -14.86
CA GLN A 76 12.66 -12.07 -14.16
C GLN A 76 13.54 -11.14 -13.34
N GLN A 77 13.96 -10.00 -13.90
CA GLN A 77 14.74 -9.00 -13.18
C GLN A 77 13.95 -8.40 -12.00
N CYS A 78 12.68 -8.07 -12.21
CA CYS A 78 11.81 -7.54 -11.16
C CYS A 78 11.72 -8.50 -9.97
N GLY A 79 11.68 -9.81 -10.25
CA GLY A 79 11.56 -10.84 -9.23
C GLY A 79 12.82 -11.11 -8.40
N LEU A 80 13.98 -10.54 -8.73
CA LEU A 80 15.23 -10.77 -7.99
C LEU A 80 15.25 -10.08 -6.63
N GLN A 81 14.50 -9.00 -6.46
CA GLN A 81 14.48 -8.20 -5.23
C GLN A 81 13.04 -7.89 -4.80
N PRO A 82 12.30 -8.90 -4.30
CA PRO A 82 10.96 -8.67 -3.78
C PRO A 82 11.02 -7.79 -2.53
N LEU A 83 10.13 -6.80 -2.47
CA LEU A 83 9.94 -5.95 -1.29
C LEU A 83 9.07 -6.67 -0.28
N GLN A 84 9.50 -6.75 0.98
CA GLN A 84 8.64 -7.28 2.04
C GLN A 84 7.76 -6.18 2.63
N VAL A 85 6.49 -6.51 2.79
CA VAL A 85 5.47 -5.60 3.34
C VAL A 85 4.69 -6.34 4.43
N SER A 86 4.29 -5.61 5.46
CA SER A 86 3.43 -6.16 6.51
C SER A 86 2.34 -5.19 6.94
N ILE A 87 1.14 -5.74 7.20
CA ILE A 87 0.03 -5.03 7.84
C ILE A 87 0.04 -5.47 9.31
N GLN A 88 0.12 -4.52 10.23
CA GLN A 88 0.25 -4.80 11.66
C GLN A 88 -0.79 -4.07 12.50
N GLY A 89 -1.37 -4.78 13.46
CA GLY A 89 -2.12 -4.21 14.57
C GLY A 89 -1.22 -3.47 15.55
N GLN A 90 -1.58 -2.25 15.93
CA GLN A 90 -0.97 -1.48 17.01
C GLN A 90 -1.69 -1.80 18.32
N GLY A 91 -1.58 -3.04 18.78
CA GLY A 91 -2.28 -3.52 19.99
C GLY A 91 -3.71 -4.04 19.76
N GLY A 92 -4.16 -4.12 18.50
CA GLY A 92 -5.47 -4.69 18.14
C GLY A 92 -5.35 -5.80 17.09
N LEU A 93 -6.21 -6.83 17.20
CA LEU A 93 -6.36 -7.86 16.18
C LEU A 93 -7.22 -7.35 15.02
N PHE A 94 -7.07 -7.96 13.84
CA PHE A 94 -7.94 -7.74 12.69
C PHE A 94 -8.28 -9.06 12.01
N ARG A 95 -9.44 -9.11 11.36
CA ARG A 95 -9.96 -10.35 10.73
C ARG A 95 -9.87 -10.30 9.21
N GLY A 96 -10.04 -9.12 8.64
CA GLY A 96 -10.03 -8.91 7.20
C GLY A 96 -9.11 -7.77 6.80
N PHE A 97 -8.65 -7.83 5.57
CA PHE A 97 -7.98 -6.72 4.92
C PHE A 97 -8.13 -6.84 3.41
N ILE A 98 -7.95 -5.71 2.74
CA ILE A 98 -7.72 -5.60 1.30
C ILE A 98 -6.61 -4.56 1.09
N VAL A 99 -5.62 -4.85 0.25
CA VAL A 99 -4.48 -3.96 -0.01
C VAL A 99 -4.12 -3.93 -1.49
N GLN A 100 -3.74 -2.75 -1.94
CA GLN A 100 -3.23 -2.48 -3.28
C GLN A 100 -2.01 -1.56 -3.19
N ALA A 101 -1.18 -1.57 -4.22
CA ALA A 101 -0.05 -0.66 -4.36
C ALA A 101 -0.44 0.38 -5.40
N ARG A 102 -0.58 1.64 -5.02
CA ARG A 102 -1.09 2.69 -5.91
C ARG A 102 -0.10 3.84 -6.01
N THR A 103 -0.24 4.67 -7.03
CA THR A 103 0.47 5.95 -7.02
C THR A 103 -0.04 6.80 -5.83
N PRO A 104 0.86 7.56 -5.17
CA PRO A 104 0.46 8.48 -4.11
C PRO A 104 -0.65 9.44 -4.56
N SER A 105 -1.37 10.00 -3.59
CA SER A 105 -2.38 11.06 -3.84
C SER A 105 -3.61 10.63 -4.64
N GLY A 106 -4.04 9.37 -4.50
CA GLY A 106 -5.36 8.94 -5.01
C GLY A 106 -5.33 8.27 -6.38
N GLY A 107 -4.18 7.73 -6.79
CA GLY A 107 -4.13 6.80 -7.91
C GLY A 107 -5.19 5.69 -7.76
N SER A 108 -5.85 5.32 -8.85
CA SER A 108 -6.85 4.25 -8.86
C SER A 108 -6.25 2.92 -9.31
N ARG A 109 -5.20 2.91 -10.13
CA ARG A 109 -4.52 1.70 -10.59
C ARG A 109 -3.74 1.03 -9.44
N SER A 110 -3.89 -0.29 -9.34
CA SER A 110 -3.02 -1.16 -8.55
C SER A 110 -1.83 -1.62 -9.38
N TRP A 111 -0.64 -1.59 -8.79
CA TRP A 111 0.62 -1.89 -9.44
C TRP A 111 1.30 -3.11 -8.83
N GLY A 112 1.98 -3.87 -9.68
CA GLY A 112 2.86 -4.94 -9.23
C GLY A 112 2.13 -6.22 -8.88
N GLN A 113 2.93 -7.19 -8.46
CA GLN A 113 2.51 -8.53 -8.12
C GLN A 113 2.62 -8.72 -6.61
N PHE A 114 1.68 -9.47 -6.03
CA PHE A 114 1.62 -9.74 -4.60
C PHE A 114 1.85 -11.22 -4.36
N PHE A 115 2.65 -11.55 -3.34
CA PHE A 115 2.96 -12.93 -2.97
C PHE A 115 2.75 -13.10 -1.46
N PRO A 116 1.68 -13.78 -1.03
CA PRO A 116 1.50 -14.15 0.36
C PRO A 116 2.74 -14.87 0.90
N LEU A 117 3.27 -14.43 2.05
CA LEU A 117 4.37 -15.13 2.73
C LEU A 117 3.86 -16.08 3.82
N GLN A 118 2.61 -15.92 4.23
CA GLN A 118 1.94 -16.78 5.21
C GLN A 118 0.86 -17.59 4.48
N THR A 119 0.85 -18.90 4.70
CA THR A 119 -0.13 -19.80 4.12
C THR A 119 -1.49 -19.59 4.80
N GLY A 120 -2.57 -19.63 4.01
CA GLY A 120 -3.92 -19.69 4.55
C GLY A 120 -4.53 -18.40 5.08
N ASP A 121 -3.79 -17.29 5.20
CA ASP A 121 -4.30 -15.99 5.69
C ASP A 121 -4.62 -14.98 4.57
N SER A 122 -4.00 -15.16 3.39
CA SER A 122 -4.06 -14.18 2.31
C SER A 122 -4.16 -14.85 0.93
N LYS A 123 -4.85 -14.20 0.00
CA LYS A 123 -4.93 -14.59 -1.40
C LYS A 123 -4.90 -13.36 -2.30
N VAL A 124 -4.42 -13.56 -3.53
CA VAL A 124 -4.46 -12.54 -4.57
C VAL A 124 -5.73 -12.72 -5.38
N ILE A 125 -6.41 -11.62 -5.67
CA ILE A 125 -7.56 -11.55 -6.55
C ILE A 125 -7.28 -10.55 -7.68
N GLN A 126 -7.86 -10.82 -8.85
CA GLN A 126 -7.84 -9.89 -9.96
C GLN A 126 -9.02 -8.93 -9.82
N CYS A 127 -8.74 -7.63 -9.71
CA CYS A 127 -9.75 -6.58 -9.77
C CYS A 127 -9.61 -5.80 -11.08
N GLN A 128 -10.63 -5.00 -11.43
CA GLN A 128 -10.65 -4.22 -12.67
C GLN A 128 -9.43 -3.28 -12.79
N ASN A 129 -8.98 -2.73 -11.66
CA ASN A 129 -7.87 -1.79 -11.59
C ASN A 129 -6.50 -2.45 -11.33
N GLY A 130 -6.41 -3.79 -11.35
CA GLY A 130 -5.18 -4.54 -11.15
C GLY A 130 -5.25 -5.58 -10.04
N LEU A 131 -4.11 -6.19 -9.73
CA LEU A 131 -4.00 -7.22 -8.70
C LEU A 131 -4.17 -6.64 -7.31
N THR A 132 -4.80 -7.42 -6.44
CA THR A 132 -5.18 -7.01 -5.10
C THR A 132 -4.95 -8.16 -4.15
N LEU A 133 -4.34 -7.90 -3.01
CA LEU A 133 -4.18 -8.88 -1.94
C LEU A 133 -5.28 -8.70 -0.89
N THR A 134 -5.87 -9.79 -0.44
CA THR A 134 -6.97 -9.80 0.53
C THR A 134 -6.89 -11.02 1.42
N HIS A 135 -7.58 -10.98 2.55
CA HIS A 135 -7.75 -12.14 3.42
C HIS A 135 -8.51 -13.30 2.74
N THR A 136 -8.20 -14.52 3.19
CA THR A 136 -8.85 -15.79 2.82
C THR A 136 -9.97 -16.18 3.79
N ALA A 137 -9.76 -15.94 5.09
CA ALA A 137 -10.65 -16.31 6.18
C ALA A 137 -10.71 -15.22 7.26
N ASN A 138 -11.75 -15.26 8.10
CA ASN A 138 -12.06 -14.26 9.13
C ASN A 138 -11.45 -14.56 10.52
N ASN A 139 -10.44 -15.42 10.59
CA ASN A 139 -9.66 -15.66 11.81
C ASN A 139 -8.93 -14.39 12.27
N ASP A 140 -8.68 -14.28 13.58
CA ASP A 140 -7.96 -13.16 14.14
C ASP A 140 -6.48 -13.16 13.71
N LYS A 141 -5.99 -11.99 13.30
CA LYS A 141 -4.62 -11.76 12.82
C LYS A 141 -4.05 -10.55 13.55
N ASN A 142 -2.81 -10.67 13.99
CA ASN A 142 -2.02 -9.53 14.49
C ASN A 142 -1.19 -8.91 13.36
N ILE A 143 -0.66 -9.76 12.49
CA ILE A 143 0.27 -9.39 11.43
C ILE A 143 -0.01 -10.23 10.19
N VAL A 144 -0.01 -9.59 9.02
CA VAL A 144 0.01 -10.25 7.73
C VAL A 144 1.24 -9.82 6.97
N ARG A 145 1.95 -10.76 6.34
CA ARG A 145 3.18 -10.50 5.56
C ARG A 145 3.01 -10.95 4.12
N PHE A 146 3.48 -10.12 3.19
CA PHE A 146 3.53 -10.42 1.78
C PHE A 146 4.77 -9.82 1.12
N ALA A 147 5.23 -10.45 0.05
CA ALA A 147 6.19 -9.87 -0.86
C ALA A 147 5.47 -9.12 -1.97
N TRP A 148 6.07 -8.03 -2.43
CA TRP A 148 5.60 -7.23 -3.56
C TRP A 148 6.72 -7.11 -4.59
N ILE A 149 6.37 -7.30 -5.86
CA ILE A 149 7.29 -7.24 -6.99
C ILE A 149 6.79 -6.16 -7.96
N PRO A 150 7.61 -5.16 -8.32
CA PRO A 150 7.23 -4.14 -9.30
C PRO A 150 7.03 -4.75 -10.69
N GLU A 151 6.23 -4.09 -11.53
CA GLU A 151 6.08 -4.47 -12.94
C GLU A 151 7.27 -3.94 -13.77
N PRO A 152 7.61 -4.62 -14.87
CA PRO A 152 8.59 -4.13 -15.83
C PRO A 152 8.26 -2.71 -16.29
N GLY A 153 9.26 -1.84 -16.34
CA GLY A 153 9.10 -0.47 -16.83
C GLY A 153 8.50 0.53 -15.83
N MET A 154 8.10 0.11 -14.62
CA MET A 154 7.61 1.05 -13.60
C MET A 154 8.66 2.11 -13.23
N ARG A 155 8.24 3.39 -13.18
CA ARG A 155 9.06 4.55 -12.79
C ARG A 155 8.36 5.52 -11.84
N ASP A 156 7.15 5.20 -11.41
CA ASP A 156 6.35 6.05 -10.53
C ASP A 156 6.63 5.76 -9.06
N GLN A 157 6.37 6.73 -8.19
CA GLN A 157 6.29 6.43 -6.76
C GLN A 157 5.08 5.54 -6.48
N VAL A 158 5.21 4.68 -5.48
CA VAL A 158 4.15 3.74 -5.08
C VAL A 158 3.91 3.84 -3.59
N GLN A 159 2.66 3.74 -3.17
CA GLN A 159 2.24 3.68 -1.78
C GLN A 159 1.24 2.53 -1.63
N PHE A 160 1.43 1.70 -0.61
CA PHE A 160 0.42 0.72 -0.27
C PHE A 160 -0.73 1.41 0.44
N VAL A 161 -1.94 1.12 -0.02
CA VAL A 161 -3.17 1.56 0.60
C VAL A 161 -4.00 0.32 0.91
N ALA A 162 -4.43 0.22 2.16
CA ALA A 162 -5.24 -0.88 2.64
C ALA A 162 -6.50 -0.39 3.34
N THR A 163 -7.46 -1.29 3.38
CA THR A 163 -8.58 -1.23 4.31
C THR A 163 -8.51 -2.42 5.21
N VAL A 164 -8.53 -2.16 6.53
CA VAL A 164 -8.40 -3.19 7.56
C VAL A 164 -9.73 -3.32 8.29
N VAL A 165 -10.19 -4.55 8.46
CA VAL A 165 -11.47 -4.89 9.10
C VAL A 165 -11.18 -5.57 10.42
N GLN A 166 -11.53 -4.91 11.51
CA GLN A 166 -11.40 -5.47 12.86
C GLN A 166 -12.51 -6.50 13.11
N ASN A 167 -13.75 -6.12 12.78
CA ASN A 167 -14.94 -6.95 12.85
C ASN A 167 -15.99 -6.41 11.85
N LEU A 168 -17.16 -7.05 11.78
CA LEU A 168 -18.25 -6.71 10.85
C LEU A 168 -18.84 -5.29 11.06
N ARG A 169 -18.47 -4.55 12.09
CA ARG A 169 -18.94 -3.17 12.33
C ARG A 169 -17.82 -2.14 12.36
N THR A 170 -16.57 -2.59 12.34
CA THR A 170 -15.40 -1.75 12.58
C THR A 170 -14.40 -1.92 11.43
N ILE A 171 -14.45 -0.96 10.50
CA ILE A 171 -13.69 -0.94 9.25
C ILE A 171 -12.85 0.33 9.20
N TYR A 172 -11.55 0.19 8.95
CA TYR A 172 -10.61 1.29 8.85
C TYR A 172 -10.08 1.37 7.42
N PRO A 173 -10.72 2.15 6.53
CA PRO A 173 -10.19 2.37 5.19
C PRO A 173 -9.01 3.33 5.21
N GLY A 174 -8.19 3.34 4.15
CA GLY A 174 -7.12 4.32 3.95
C GLY A 174 -5.96 4.18 4.94
N VAL A 175 -5.61 2.95 5.32
CA VAL A 175 -4.35 2.69 6.03
C VAL A 175 -3.23 2.76 4.98
N TYR A 176 -2.29 3.69 5.14
CA TYR A 176 -1.23 3.93 4.15
C TYR A 176 0.13 3.46 4.68
N SER A 177 1.00 2.99 3.77
CA SER A 177 2.42 2.81 4.05
C SER A 177 3.21 4.11 3.86
N ALA A 178 4.50 4.08 4.20
CA ALA A 178 5.47 5.01 3.63
C ALA A 178 5.49 4.88 2.09
N GLN A 179 5.83 5.97 1.40
CA GLN A 179 5.96 5.99 -0.05
C GLN A 179 7.27 5.31 -0.47
N LEU A 180 7.19 4.49 -1.51
CA LEU A 180 8.32 3.85 -2.16
C LEU A 180 8.78 4.67 -3.35
N ARG A 181 10.09 4.88 -3.45
CA ARG A 181 10.73 5.56 -4.58
C ARG A 181 11.37 4.55 -5.52
N PRO A 182 11.23 4.72 -6.84
CA PRO A 182 11.98 3.92 -7.81
C PRO A 182 13.47 4.26 -7.72
N VAL A 183 14.33 3.24 -7.72
CA VAL A 183 15.76 3.40 -7.95
C VAL A 183 16.16 2.69 -9.24
N GLY A 184 16.99 3.35 -10.06
CA GLY A 184 17.51 2.78 -11.30
C GLY A 184 18.27 1.49 -11.04
N VAL A 185 18.23 0.51 -11.94
CA VAL A 185 19.25 -0.55 -11.91
C VAL A 185 20.57 0.17 -12.14
N PRO A 186 21.63 -0.08 -11.34
CA PRO A 186 22.96 0.31 -11.77
C PRO A 186 23.16 -0.35 -13.12
N THR A 187 23.00 0.44 -14.17
CA THR A 187 23.28 0.02 -15.54
C THR A 187 24.75 -0.31 -15.48
N THR A 188 25.11 -1.58 -15.65
CA THR A 188 26.49 -1.98 -15.85
C THR A 188 27.02 -1.07 -16.95
N THR A 189 27.84 -0.11 -16.55
CA THR A 189 28.32 0.97 -17.40
C THR A 189 28.99 0.30 -18.59
N THR A 190 28.35 0.34 -19.75
CA THR A 190 29.04 0.03 -21.00
C THR A 190 30.19 1.03 -21.06
N THR A 191 31.41 0.53 -20.92
CA THR A 191 32.66 1.27 -21.08
C THR A 191 32.63 1.92 -22.46
N SER A 192 32.14 3.15 -22.53
CA SER A 192 32.34 4.04 -23.67
C SER A 192 33.83 4.38 -23.67
N VAL A 193 34.58 3.72 -24.55
CA VAL A 193 35.98 4.02 -24.83
C VAL A 193 36.05 5.49 -25.24
N ALA A 194 36.51 6.35 -24.33
CA ALA A 194 36.81 7.73 -24.65
C ALA A 194 38.05 7.75 -25.59
N PRO A 195 38.03 8.51 -26.69
CA PRO A 195 39.24 8.74 -27.46
C PRO A 195 40.21 9.60 -26.64
N MET A 196 41.40 9.06 -26.35
CA MET A 196 42.53 9.83 -25.83
C MET A 196 42.89 10.91 -26.84
N THR A 197 42.68 12.18 -26.49
CA THR A 197 43.29 13.30 -27.19
C THR A 197 44.21 14.02 -26.23
N SER A 198 45.49 13.96 -26.56
CA SER A 198 46.62 14.53 -25.81
C SER A 198 46.54 16.07 -25.81
N ALA A 199 46.62 16.69 -24.64
CA ALA A 199 46.84 18.12 -24.51
C ALA A 199 48.03 18.37 -23.58
N LEU A 200 49.10 18.86 -24.18
CA LEU A 200 50.39 19.20 -23.59
C LEU A 200 50.23 20.43 -22.69
N ALA A 201 50.50 20.30 -21.39
CA ALA A 201 50.50 21.41 -20.44
C ALA A 201 51.77 22.27 -20.64
N THR A 202 51.59 23.55 -20.99
CA THR A 202 52.67 24.56 -20.95
C THR A 202 52.33 25.61 -19.90
N THR A 203 53.22 25.74 -18.94
CA THR A 203 53.22 26.66 -17.79
C THR A 203 53.56 28.10 -18.21
N ARG A 204 52.78 29.07 -17.75
CA ARG A 204 53.23 30.47 -17.54
C ARG A 204 52.32 31.20 -16.53
N MET A 205 52.91 31.65 -15.42
CA MET A 205 52.43 32.74 -14.55
C MET A 205 53.36 33.96 -14.76
N PRO A 206 53.14 35.12 -14.10
CA PRO A 206 51.99 36.03 -14.11
C PRO A 206 52.45 37.46 -14.52
N PRO A 207 51.60 38.51 -14.39
CA PRO A 207 51.92 39.48 -13.34
C PRO A 207 50.72 40.10 -12.59
N SER A 208 51.04 40.50 -11.36
CA SER A 208 50.36 41.37 -10.37
C SER A 208 49.87 42.70 -10.97
N THR A 209 48.81 43.39 -10.52
CA THR A 209 48.59 44.10 -9.25
C THR A 209 47.21 44.81 -9.39
N THR A 210 46.31 44.92 -8.41
CA THR A 210 46.16 46.13 -7.56
C THR A 210 44.94 45.99 -6.65
N ALA A 211 45.08 46.56 -5.45
CA ALA A 211 44.22 46.52 -4.28
C ALA A 211 42.85 47.24 -4.39
N GLY A 212 41.91 46.79 -3.55
CA GLY A 212 40.70 47.50 -3.16
C GLY A 212 40.09 46.87 -1.90
N LEU A 213 40.11 47.62 -0.80
CA LEU A 213 39.72 47.26 0.58
C LEU A 213 38.24 47.67 0.85
N PRO A 214 37.66 47.49 2.07
CA PRO A 214 36.49 46.66 2.32
C PRO A 214 35.18 47.46 2.57
N GLY A 215 34.03 46.78 2.44
CA GLY A 215 32.73 47.27 2.96
C GLY A 215 31.92 46.08 3.48
N SER A 216 31.95 45.83 4.79
CA SER A 216 30.96 46.30 5.79
C SER A 216 29.62 45.56 5.71
N ALA A 217 29.44 44.64 6.68
CA ALA A 217 28.16 44.04 7.04
C ALA A 217 27.27 45.04 7.78
N PRO A 218 25.94 44.87 7.74
CA PRO A 218 25.07 45.28 8.82
C PRO A 218 24.59 44.09 9.65
N LEU A 219 24.89 44.21 10.93
CA LEU A 219 24.31 43.58 12.10
C LEU A 219 22.87 44.13 12.35
N LYS A 220 22.11 43.38 13.16
CA LYS A 220 20.84 43.70 13.88
C LYS A 220 19.59 43.14 13.16
N THR A 221 18.58 42.59 13.84
CA THR A 221 18.05 42.94 15.17
C THR A 221 17.28 41.77 15.78
N ALA A 222 17.31 41.68 17.11
CA ALA A 222 16.45 40.86 17.95
C ALA A 222 14.96 41.29 17.87
N GLY A 223 14.06 40.33 18.10
CA GLY A 223 12.62 40.54 18.28
C GLY A 223 12.03 39.28 18.94
N VAL A 224 12.17 39.15 20.26
CA VAL A 224 11.13 39.43 21.27
C VAL A 224 10.06 38.35 21.37
N ILE A 225 9.99 37.84 22.60
CA ILE A 225 9.11 36.87 23.23
C ILE A 225 7.64 37.28 23.13
N SER A 226 6.74 36.32 22.87
CA SER A 226 5.37 36.41 23.37
C SER A 226 4.90 35.04 23.84
N LEU A 227 4.95 34.84 25.17
CA LEU A 227 4.10 33.87 25.85
C LEU A 227 2.68 34.42 25.81
N VAL A 228 1.75 33.63 25.30
CA VAL A 228 0.34 33.74 25.70
C VAL A 228 -0.09 32.38 26.21
N THR A 229 -0.08 32.28 27.53
CA THR A 229 -0.81 31.30 28.32
C THR A 229 -2.31 31.55 28.17
N SER A 230 -3.10 30.50 27.92
CA SER A 230 -4.49 30.44 28.35
C SER A 230 -4.87 29.01 28.68
N VAL A 231 -4.84 28.77 29.98
CA VAL A 231 -5.60 27.72 30.67
C VAL A 231 -7.05 28.19 30.70
N ILE A 232 -7.98 27.44 30.11
CA ILE A 232 -9.36 27.37 30.58
C ILE A 232 -9.81 25.90 30.48
N ALA A 233 -10.00 25.32 31.66
CA ALA A 233 -10.80 24.12 31.88
C ALA A 233 -12.29 24.44 31.64
N ILE A 234 -13.10 23.44 31.30
CA ILE A 234 -14.34 23.08 32.02
C ILE A 234 -15.06 21.94 31.29
N LEU A 235 -15.41 20.96 32.12
CA LEU A 235 -16.38 19.87 32.02
C LEU A 235 -17.35 19.86 30.83
N LEU A 236 -17.42 18.70 30.15
CA LEU A 236 -18.59 17.79 30.15
C LEU A 236 -18.16 16.41 29.63
#